data_AF-A0A9N9LCH2-F1
#
_entry.id   AF-A0A9N9LCH2-F1
#
_cell.length_a   1.000
_cell.length_b   1.000
_cell.length_c   1.000
_cell.angle_alpha   90.00
_cell.angle_beta   90.00
_cell.angle_gamma   90.00
#
_symmetry.space_group_name_H-M   'P 1'
#
loop_
_entity.id
_entity.type
_entity.pdbx_description
1 polymer ?
#
loop_
_entity_poly.entity_id
_entity_poly.type
_entity_poly.pdbx_seq_one_letter_code
_entity_poly.pdbx_strand_id
1 'polypeptide(L)'
;MNSPSASSATLSIHSDEDLDPVPAVNQVNLVPHESEHDDGEEPTFRPPEPYLYPVDQESVSPSMRAASNPDQRILKAVLSKGFELYEEISRNAPSLPRHNYFGKFEDHTRILKWPSEYSCHAIRSRGRSFVGITSPLMEAICARLPTNVRISLEAGANPNGTPYSINDDYAALFLRFRPSLQRLRLG
;
A
#
# COMPACT_ATOMS: atom_id res chain seq x y z
N MET A 1 -50.80 27.85 -0.89
CA MET A 1 -49.62 27.10 -0.40
C MET A 1 -49.03 26.43 -1.62
N ASN A 2 -47.97 27.01 -2.20
CA ASN A 2 -47.44 26.57 -3.50
C ASN A 2 -46.03 26.02 -3.25
N SER A 3 -45.88 24.70 -3.34
CA SER A 3 -44.59 24.02 -3.26
C SER A 3 -43.83 24.22 -4.58
N PRO A 4 -42.55 24.63 -4.55
CA PRO A 4 -41.74 24.68 -5.76
C PRO A 4 -41.34 23.25 -6.16
N SER A 5 -41.63 22.91 -7.41
CA SER A 5 -41.24 21.67 -8.06
C SER A 5 -39.72 21.63 -8.20
N ALA A 6 -39.08 20.57 -7.69
CA ALA A 6 -37.64 20.37 -7.84
C ALA A 6 -37.35 19.77 -9.22
N SER A 7 -36.81 20.58 -10.13
CA SER A 7 -36.32 20.12 -11.43
C SER A 7 -35.12 19.19 -11.24
N SER A 8 -35.28 17.94 -11.64
CA SER A 8 -34.20 16.95 -11.75
C SER A 8 -33.37 17.27 -12.99
N ALA A 9 -32.09 17.58 -12.83
CA ALA A 9 -31.15 17.73 -13.92
C ALA A 9 -30.45 16.39 -14.16
N THR A 10 -30.80 15.71 -15.23
CA THR A 10 -30.07 14.54 -15.75
C THR A 10 -28.85 15.03 -16.50
N LEU A 11 -27.66 14.77 -15.95
CA LEU A 11 -26.38 15.16 -16.53
C LEU A 11 -25.91 13.99 -17.42
N SER A 12 -26.19 14.07 -18.72
CA SER A 12 -25.68 13.13 -19.72
C SER A 12 -24.22 13.46 -20.00
N ILE A 13 -23.32 12.59 -19.56
CA ILE A 13 -21.88 12.67 -19.86
C ILE A 13 -21.68 11.92 -21.17
N HIS A 14 -21.48 12.65 -22.26
CA HIS A 14 -20.98 12.09 -23.52
C HIS A 14 -19.46 11.93 -23.37
N SER A 15 -18.99 10.69 -23.28
CA SER A 15 -17.58 10.34 -23.33
C SER A 15 -17.17 10.19 -24.80
N ASP A 16 -16.88 11.30 -25.46
CA ASP A 16 -16.10 11.31 -26.69
C ASP A 16 -14.62 11.44 -26.29
N GLU A 17 -13.97 10.30 -26.09
CA GLU A 17 -12.50 10.21 -26.01
C GLU A 17 -12.01 9.33 -27.15
N ASP A 18 -11.82 9.94 -28.32
CA ASP A 18 -10.88 9.47 -29.32
C ASP A 18 -9.47 9.63 -28.74
N LEU A 19 -9.02 8.59 -28.03
CA LEU A 19 -7.63 8.48 -27.57
C LEU A 19 -6.75 8.17 -28.79
N ASP A 20 -6.06 9.20 -29.27
CA ASP A 20 -4.92 9.05 -30.16
C ASP A 20 -3.92 8.03 -29.56
N PRO A 21 -3.39 7.09 -30.37
CA PRO A 21 -2.41 6.13 -29.89
C PRO A 21 -1.15 6.88 -29.43
N VAL A 22 -0.90 6.85 -28.12
CA VAL A 22 0.32 7.38 -27.51
C VAL A 22 1.52 6.74 -28.21
N PRO A 23 2.45 7.51 -28.78
CA PRO A 23 3.66 6.95 -29.36
C PRO A 23 4.42 6.21 -28.25
N ALA A 24 4.79 4.97 -28.54
CA ALA A 24 5.55 4.11 -27.64
C ALA A 24 6.72 4.91 -27.05
N VAL A 25 6.61 5.24 -25.77
CA VAL A 25 7.69 5.84 -25.01
C VAL A 25 8.83 4.83 -25.05
N ASN A 26 9.92 5.25 -25.70
CA ASN A 26 11.17 4.52 -25.78
C ASN A 26 11.45 3.82 -24.46
N GLN A 27 11.54 2.49 -24.55
CA GLN A 27 12.10 1.66 -23.50
C GLN A 27 13.38 2.34 -23.04
N VAL A 28 13.38 2.80 -21.79
CA VAL A 28 14.60 3.23 -21.12
C VAL A 28 15.49 2.01 -21.20
N ASN A 29 16.53 2.09 -22.03
CA ASN A 29 17.60 1.12 -22.06
C ASN A 29 18.09 0.99 -20.62
N LEU A 30 17.72 -0.11 -19.96
CA LEU A 30 18.43 -0.57 -18.78
C LEU A 30 19.86 -0.79 -19.26
N VAL A 31 20.70 0.21 -19.01
CA VAL A 31 22.15 0.05 -19.09
C VAL A 31 22.47 -1.12 -18.18
N PRO A 32 23.09 -2.21 -18.68
CA PRO A 32 23.59 -3.27 -17.83
C PRO A 32 24.61 -2.62 -16.92
N HIS A 33 24.24 -2.38 -15.67
CA HIS A 33 25.20 -2.02 -14.66
C HIS A 33 25.98 -3.30 -14.40
N GLU A 34 27.15 -3.43 -15.00
CA GLU A 34 28.14 -4.45 -14.67
C GLU A 34 28.55 -4.23 -13.21
N SER A 35 27.75 -4.77 -12.29
CA SER A 35 28.14 -4.96 -10.91
C SER A 35 29.07 -6.16 -10.90
N GLU A 36 30.36 -5.90 -10.79
CA GLU A 36 31.36 -6.89 -10.41
C GLU A 36 30.81 -7.67 -9.20
N HIS A 37 30.41 -8.91 -9.44
CA HIS A 37 29.99 -9.85 -8.39
C HIS A 37 31.26 -10.29 -7.67
N ASP A 38 31.55 -9.60 -6.58
CA ASP A 38 32.36 -10.13 -5.50
C ASP A 38 31.49 -11.17 -4.77
N ASP A 39 31.72 -12.46 -5.05
CA ASP A 39 31.00 -13.62 -4.48
C ASP A 39 31.32 -13.84 -2.99
N GLY A 40 31.71 -12.78 -2.27
CA GLY A 40 31.70 -12.77 -0.83
C GLY A 40 30.25 -12.88 -0.38
N GLU A 41 29.85 -14.04 0.15
CA GLU A 41 28.59 -14.20 0.87
C GLU A 41 28.47 -13.08 1.92
N GLU A 42 27.81 -11.97 1.57
CA GLU A 42 27.57 -10.89 2.51
C GLU A 42 26.85 -11.52 3.71
N PRO A 43 27.36 -11.33 4.94
CA PRO A 43 26.78 -11.96 6.11
C PRO A 43 25.30 -11.57 6.16
N THR A 44 24.43 -12.57 5.98
CA THR A 44 22.99 -12.37 5.86
C THR A 44 22.50 -11.74 7.15
N PHE A 45 22.24 -10.43 7.10
CA PHE A 45 21.78 -9.69 8.25
C PHE A 45 20.43 -10.26 8.70
N ARG A 46 20.38 -10.81 9.91
CA ARG A 46 19.14 -11.32 10.49
C ARG A 46 18.44 -10.20 11.26
N PRO A 47 17.23 -9.79 10.87
CA PRO A 47 16.51 -8.75 11.59
C PRO A 47 16.11 -9.26 12.99
N PRO A 48 15.95 -8.36 13.97
CA PRO A 48 15.52 -8.74 15.32
C PRO A 48 14.19 -9.50 15.33
N GLU A 49 14.00 -10.33 16.34
CA GLU A 49 12.78 -11.14 16.58
C GLU A 49 11.43 -10.41 16.34
N PRO A 50 11.21 -9.16 16.81
CA PRO A 50 9.93 -8.47 16.59
C PRO A 50 9.57 -8.20 15.12
N TYR A 51 10.50 -8.38 14.19
CA TYR A 51 10.25 -8.24 12.74
C TYR A 51 10.06 -9.59 12.04
N LEU A 52 10.19 -10.71 12.75
CA LEU A 52 10.17 -12.05 12.15
C LEU A 52 8.79 -12.70 12.14
N TYR A 53 7.83 -12.16 12.89
CA TYR A 53 6.51 -12.74 13.07
C TYR A 53 5.43 -11.81 12.54
N PRO A 54 4.39 -12.36 11.86
CA PRO A 54 3.23 -11.60 11.48
C PRO A 54 2.48 -11.15 12.74
N VAL A 55 1.72 -10.09 12.58
CA VAL A 55 0.98 -9.47 13.67
C VAL A 55 -0.50 -9.38 13.32
N ASP A 56 -1.33 -9.03 14.30
CA ASP A 56 -2.75 -8.79 14.08
C ASP A 56 -2.99 -7.56 13.19
N GLN A 57 -4.19 -7.50 12.59
CA GLN A 57 -4.60 -6.37 11.74
C GLN A 57 -4.64 -5.01 12.47
N GLU A 58 -4.72 -5.04 13.80
CA GLU A 58 -4.77 -3.83 14.63
C GLU A 58 -3.38 -3.25 14.94
N SER A 59 -2.31 -4.01 14.68
CA SER A 59 -0.94 -3.53 14.88
C SER A 59 -0.22 -3.25 13.56
N VAL A 60 0.88 -2.51 13.71
CA VAL A 60 1.76 -2.11 12.61
C VAL A 60 2.50 -3.33 12.10
N SER A 61 2.46 -3.56 10.78
CA SER A 61 3.10 -4.71 10.15
C SER A 61 4.63 -4.70 10.38
N PRO A 62 5.30 -5.87 10.26
CA PRO A 62 6.75 -5.94 10.29
C PRO A 62 7.44 -4.96 9.32
N SER A 63 6.97 -4.87 8.07
CA SER A 63 7.54 -3.94 7.07
C SER A 63 7.35 -2.48 7.47
N MET A 64 6.20 -2.10 8.03
CA MET A 64 5.95 -0.76 8.55
C MET A 64 6.86 -0.42 9.73
N ARG A 65 6.98 -1.33 10.70
CA ARG A 65 7.87 -1.13 11.86
C ARG A 65 9.32 -1.00 11.43
N ALA A 66 9.74 -1.79 10.45
CA ALA A 66 11.09 -1.73 9.89
C ALA A 66 11.33 -0.42 9.16
N ALA A 67 10.32 0.10 8.45
CA ALA A 67 10.40 1.37 7.74
C ALA A 67 10.56 2.57 8.69
N SER A 68 9.98 2.51 9.89
CA SER A 68 10.20 3.52 10.94
C SER A 68 11.54 3.37 11.69
N ASN A 69 12.33 2.32 11.42
CA ASN A 69 13.58 2.05 12.15
C ASN A 69 14.77 2.76 11.48
N PRO A 70 15.63 3.50 12.22
CA PRO A 70 16.78 4.18 11.64
C PRO A 70 17.83 3.22 11.03
N ASP A 71 17.88 1.94 11.45
CA ASP A 71 18.74 0.94 10.82
C ASP A 71 18.10 0.39 9.54
N GLN A 72 18.52 0.96 8.41
CA GLN A 72 18.05 0.59 7.07
C GLN A 72 18.22 -0.91 6.72
N ARG A 73 19.16 -1.60 7.37
CA ARG A 73 19.40 -3.03 7.11
C ARG A 73 18.22 -3.87 7.54
N ILE A 74 17.49 -3.42 8.57
CA ILE A 74 16.27 -4.08 9.04
C ILE A 74 15.19 -4.00 7.96
N LEU A 75 14.97 -2.83 7.36
CA LEU A 75 14.00 -2.69 6.28
C LEU A 75 14.36 -3.56 5.08
N LYS A 76 15.63 -3.53 4.64
CA LYS A 76 16.11 -4.39 3.54
C LYS A 76 15.84 -5.86 3.82
N ALA A 77 16.27 -6.36 4.99
CA ALA A 77 16.09 -7.76 5.34
C ALA A 77 14.62 -8.19 5.48
N VAL A 78 13.76 -7.31 6.00
CA VAL A 78 12.32 -7.57 6.10
C VAL A 78 11.66 -7.64 4.72
N LEU A 79 12.03 -6.75 3.79
CA LEU A 79 11.52 -6.77 2.43
C LEU A 79 12.03 -7.98 1.64
N SER A 80 13.33 -8.33 1.77
CA SER A 80 13.91 -9.53 1.15
C SER A 80 13.20 -10.79 1.63
N LYS A 81 12.93 -10.92 2.93
CA LYS A 81 12.14 -12.04 3.48
C LYS A 81 10.74 -12.09 2.89
N GLY A 82 10.10 -10.93 2.69
CA GLY A 82 8.79 -10.86 2.03
C GLY A 82 8.82 -11.37 0.59
N PHE A 83 9.88 -11.05 -0.16
CA PHE A 83 10.10 -11.53 -1.52
C PHE A 83 10.35 -13.06 -1.54
N GLU A 84 11.21 -13.58 -0.67
CA GLU A 84 11.48 -15.01 -0.54
C GLU A 84 10.19 -15.81 -0.26
N LEU A 85 9.38 -15.33 0.70
CA LEU A 85 8.09 -15.94 1.02
C LEU A 85 7.13 -15.91 -0.18
N TYR A 86 7.10 -14.81 -0.93
CA TYR A 86 6.29 -14.70 -2.14
C TYR A 86 6.73 -15.71 -3.21
N GLU A 87 8.03 -15.83 -3.46
CA GLU A 87 8.57 -16.80 -4.41
C GLU A 87 8.32 -18.26 -3.99
N GLU A 88 8.45 -18.56 -2.71
CA GLU A 88 8.14 -19.89 -2.16
C GLU A 88 6.67 -20.26 -2.42
N ILE A 89 5.75 -19.36 -2.11
CA ILE A 89 4.32 -19.60 -2.36
C ILE A 89 4.04 -19.70 -3.87
N SER A 90 4.67 -18.85 -4.70
CA SER A 90 4.52 -18.91 -6.15
C SER A 90 5.04 -20.22 -6.75
N ARG A 91 6.11 -20.80 -6.19
CA ARG A 91 6.64 -22.11 -6.59
C ARG A 91 5.71 -23.25 -6.17
N ASN A 92 5.16 -23.18 -4.98
CA ASN A 92 4.32 -24.24 -4.40
C ASN A 92 2.87 -24.23 -4.90
N ALA A 93 2.37 -23.09 -5.42
CA ALA A 93 1.01 -22.94 -5.90
C ALA A 93 0.93 -22.24 -7.27
N PRO A 94 1.45 -22.85 -8.36
CA PRO A 94 1.55 -22.22 -9.68
C PRO A 94 0.19 -21.91 -10.34
N SER A 95 -0.90 -22.54 -9.87
CA SER A 95 -2.25 -22.36 -10.40
C SER A 95 -3.05 -21.22 -9.76
N LEU A 96 -2.54 -20.59 -8.69
CA LEU A 96 -3.20 -19.42 -8.12
C LEU A 96 -2.94 -18.20 -9.01
N PRO A 97 -3.99 -17.50 -9.50
CA PRO A 97 -3.81 -16.30 -10.30
C PRO A 97 -2.90 -15.32 -9.56
N ARG A 98 -1.80 -14.90 -10.21
CA ARG A 98 -0.86 -13.88 -9.70
C ARG A 98 -1.59 -12.61 -9.22
N HIS A 99 -2.77 -12.34 -9.76
CA HIS A 99 -3.58 -11.17 -9.44
C HIS A 99 -4.44 -11.27 -8.17
N ASN A 100 -4.61 -12.45 -7.56
CA ASN A 100 -5.52 -12.64 -6.41
C ASN A 100 -4.83 -12.62 -5.04
N TYR A 101 -3.57 -12.16 -4.95
CA TYR A 101 -2.93 -11.91 -3.65
C TYR A 101 -3.45 -10.67 -2.94
N PHE A 102 -4.02 -9.71 -3.69
CA PHE A 102 -4.91 -8.67 -3.14
C PHE A 102 -6.36 -9.18 -3.01
N GLY A 103 -6.50 -10.46 -2.64
CA GLY A 103 -7.77 -11.18 -2.65
C GLY A 103 -8.82 -10.49 -1.80
N LYS A 104 -10.05 -10.50 -2.32
CA LYS A 104 -11.29 -10.16 -1.61
C LYS A 104 -11.20 -10.68 -0.16
N PHE A 105 -11.47 -9.77 0.80
CA PHE A 105 -11.47 -9.98 2.25
C PHE A 105 -12.54 -10.99 2.71
N GLU A 106 -12.55 -12.22 2.21
CA GLU A 106 -13.63 -13.19 2.45
C GLU A 106 -13.38 -14.15 3.63
N ASP A 107 -12.17 -14.18 4.22
CA ASP A 107 -11.92 -14.97 5.43
C ASP A 107 -11.73 -14.09 6.68
N HIS A 108 -12.63 -14.26 7.66
CA HIS A 108 -12.67 -13.54 8.94
C HIS A 108 -11.61 -14.02 9.96
N THR A 109 -10.64 -14.82 9.55
CA THR A 109 -9.47 -15.09 10.38
C THR A 109 -8.57 -13.84 10.32
N ARG A 110 -8.49 -13.11 11.43
CA ARG A 110 -7.83 -11.80 11.58
C ARG A 110 -6.30 -11.78 11.30
N ILE A 111 -5.75 -12.88 10.79
CA ILE A 111 -4.33 -13.04 10.45
C ILE A 111 -4.24 -12.90 8.92
N LEU A 112 -3.67 -11.79 8.44
CA LEU A 112 -3.48 -11.61 7.01
C LEU A 112 -2.57 -12.69 6.42
N LYS A 113 -2.74 -12.96 5.11
CA LYS A 113 -1.85 -13.86 4.37
C LYS A 113 -0.40 -13.40 4.58
N TRP A 114 0.39 -14.28 5.20
CA TRP A 114 1.78 -14.08 5.63
C TRP A 114 2.66 -13.20 4.73
N PRO A 115 2.70 -13.33 3.38
CA PRO A 115 3.57 -12.47 2.56
C PRO A 115 3.19 -10.98 2.55
N SER A 116 1.92 -10.63 2.80
CA SER A 116 1.48 -9.23 2.77
C SER A 116 2.05 -8.38 3.92
N GLU A 117 2.38 -9.00 5.05
CA GLU A 117 2.94 -8.35 6.24
C GLU A 117 4.38 -7.86 6.05
N TYR A 118 5.10 -8.48 5.11
CA TYR A 118 6.50 -8.19 4.80
C TYR A 118 6.64 -7.39 3.50
N SER A 119 5.53 -7.04 2.85
CA SER A 119 5.54 -6.32 1.58
C SER A 119 5.72 -4.81 1.77
N CYS A 120 6.34 -4.16 0.78
CA CYS A 120 6.34 -2.69 0.62
C CYS A 120 4.93 -2.12 0.37
N HIS A 121 3.99 -2.97 -0.03
CA HIS A 121 2.58 -2.64 -0.26
C HIS A 121 1.67 -2.97 0.93
N ALA A 122 2.24 -3.27 2.11
CA ALA A 122 1.43 -3.50 3.31
C ALA A 122 0.58 -2.25 3.60
N ILE A 123 -0.71 -2.43 3.86
CA ILE A 123 -1.64 -1.34 4.19
C ILE A 123 -2.41 -1.71 5.45
N ARG A 124 -2.52 -0.75 6.38
CA ARG A 124 -3.24 -0.89 7.65
C ARG A 124 -4.17 0.29 7.86
N SER A 125 -5.44 0.03 8.13
CA SER A 125 -6.48 1.04 8.37
C SER A 125 -6.71 1.36 9.86
N ARG A 126 -5.94 0.73 10.77
CA ARG A 126 -6.01 0.93 12.23
C ARG A 126 -4.63 0.92 12.91
N GLY A 127 -3.55 1.19 12.19
CA GLY A 127 -2.20 1.22 12.76
C GLY A 127 -2.00 2.35 13.77
N ARG A 128 -0.81 2.43 14.41
CA ARG A 128 -0.41 3.50 15.35
C ARG A 128 -0.47 4.93 14.77
N SER A 129 -0.71 5.07 13.47
CA SER A 129 -0.83 6.33 12.78
C SER A 129 -2.16 7.03 13.13
N PHE A 130 -2.07 8.30 13.53
CA PHE A 130 -3.21 9.18 13.70
C PHE A 130 -4.03 9.35 12.40
N VAL A 131 -3.44 9.05 11.24
CA VAL A 131 -4.01 9.25 9.90
C VAL A 131 -4.96 8.11 9.49
N GLY A 132 -5.19 7.12 10.37
CA GLY A 132 -6.12 6.01 10.12
C GLY A 132 -5.52 4.98 9.16
N ILE A 133 -5.06 5.37 7.99
CA ILE A 133 -4.42 4.47 7.03
C ILE A 133 -2.90 4.70 6.99
N THR A 134 -2.13 3.64 7.07
CA THR A 134 -0.66 3.69 7.00
C THR A 134 -0.09 2.57 6.11
N SER A 135 1.10 2.84 5.56
CA SER A 135 1.90 1.96 4.71
C SER A 135 3.38 2.06 5.14
N PRO A 136 4.26 1.11 4.77
CA PRO A 136 5.69 1.21 5.08
C PRO A 136 6.31 2.52 4.59
N LEU A 137 5.96 2.96 3.39
CA LEU A 137 6.43 4.23 2.85
C LEU A 137 5.98 5.43 3.72
N MET A 138 4.70 5.45 4.14
CA MET A 138 4.18 6.50 5.01
C MET A 138 4.91 6.51 6.36
N GLU A 139 5.19 5.34 6.94
CA GLU A 139 5.95 5.23 8.18
C GLU A 139 7.39 5.73 8.05
N ALA A 140 8.08 5.44 6.95
CA ALA A 140 9.41 5.98 6.68
C ALA A 140 9.40 7.52 6.53
N ILE A 141 8.38 8.07 5.86
CA ILE A 141 8.18 9.53 5.73
C ILE A 141 7.92 10.17 7.09
N CYS A 142 7.00 9.61 7.88
CA CYS A 142 6.66 10.09 9.22
C CYS A 142 7.87 10.05 10.16
N ALA A 143 8.71 9.01 10.05
CA ALA A 143 9.95 8.88 10.82
C ALA A 143 11.10 9.78 10.33
N ARG A 144 10.92 10.48 9.19
CA ARG A 144 11.92 11.35 8.55
C ARG A 144 13.21 10.60 8.19
N LEU A 145 13.06 9.39 7.65
CA LEU A 145 14.17 8.51 7.26
C LEU A 145 14.30 8.45 5.73
N PRO A 146 14.99 9.41 5.09
CA PRO A 146 15.03 9.52 3.62
C PRO A 146 15.61 8.27 2.95
N THR A 147 16.56 7.57 3.60
CA THR A 147 17.12 6.34 3.04
C THR A 147 16.10 5.20 3.02
N ASN A 148 15.27 5.08 4.06
CA ASN A 148 14.19 4.10 4.09
C ASN A 148 13.06 4.44 3.11
N VAL A 149 12.81 5.73 2.87
CA VAL A 149 11.91 6.20 1.80
C VAL A 149 12.42 5.71 0.45
N ARG A 150 13.71 5.92 0.16
CA ARG A 150 14.35 5.46 -1.07
C ARG A 150 14.26 3.93 -1.23
N ILE A 151 14.63 3.17 -0.19
CA ILE A 151 14.55 1.71 -0.20
C ILE A 151 13.11 1.23 -0.47
N SER A 152 12.12 1.88 0.14
CA SER A 152 10.71 1.52 -0.06
C SER A 152 10.26 1.77 -1.50
N LEU A 153 10.66 2.90 -2.09
CA LEU A 153 10.36 3.23 -3.49
C LEU A 153 11.08 2.30 -4.47
N GLU A 154 12.35 1.98 -4.22
CA GLU A 154 13.12 1.00 -5.01
C GLU A 154 12.48 -0.40 -4.93
N ALA A 155 11.89 -0.76 -3.78
CA ALA A 155 11.12 -1.98 -3.62
C ALA A 155 9.72 -1.93 -4.27
N GLY A 156 9.35 -0.84 -4.94
CA GLY A 156 8.08 -0.70 -5.66
C GLY A 156 6.93 -0.10 -4.86
N ALA A 157 7.16 0.46 -3.66
CA ALA A 157 6.10 1.15 -2.93
C ALA A 157 5.46 2.26 -3.76
N ASN A 158 4.13 2.38 -3.71
CA ASN A 158 3.41 3.40 -4.47
C ASN A 158 3.69 4.80 -3.89
N PRO A 159 4.30 5.73 -4.65
CA PRO A 159 4.57 7.09 -4.16
C PRO A 159 3.30 7.90 -3.91
N ASN A 160 2.19 7.55 -4.58
CA ASN A 160 0.88 8.18 -4.37
C ASN A 160 0.16 7.65 -3.11
N GLY A 161 0.79 6.75 -2.35
CA GLY A 161 0.28 6.22 -1.11
C GLY A 161 -0.77 5.12 -1.31
N THR A 162 -1.90 5.26 -0.63
CA THR A 162 -2.99 4.27 -0.61
C THR A 162 -3.72 4.23 -1.97
N PRO A 163 -4.09 3.04 -2.47
CA PRO A 163 -4.93 2.90 -3.66
C PRO A 163 -6.21 3.73 -3.57
N TYR A 164 -6.65 4.29 -4.70
CA TYR A 164 -7.86 5.12 -4.78
C TYR A 164 -9.09 4.42 -4.22
N SER A 165 -9.26 3.11 -4.47
CA SER A 165 -10.38 2.34 -3.93
C SER A 165 -10.46 2.37 -2.40
N ILE A 166 -9.30 2.27 -1.73
CA ILE A 166 -9.23 2.35 -0.26
C ILE A 166 -9.54 3.77 0.22
N ASN A 167 -9.08 4.78 -0.51
CA ASN A 167 -9.39 6.18 -0.19
C ASN A 167 -10.88 6.50 -0.39
N ASP A 168 -11.52 5.94 -1.40
CA ASP A 168 -12.95 6.10 -1.66
C ASP A 168 -13.79 5.46 -0.55
N ASP A 169 -13.45 4.23 -0.14
CA ASP A 169 -14.09 3.54 0.99
C ASP A 169 -13.95 4.35 2.29
N TYR A 170 -12.75 4.90 2.52
CA TYR A 170 -12.50 5.74 3.68
C TYR A 170 -13.27 7.06 3.61
N ALA A 171 -13.27 7.74 2.46
CA ALA A 171 -14.01 8.98 2.25
C ALA A 171 -15.52 8.80 2.45
N ALA A 172 -16.08 7.67 2.01
CA ALA A 172 -17.48 7.32 2.22
C ALA A 172 -17.85 7.25 3.72
N LEU A 173 -16.95 6.75 4.58
CA LEU A 173 -17.16 6.76 6.03
C LEU A 173 -17.23 8.19 6.57
N PHE A 174 -16.35 9.09 6.15
CA PHE A 174 -16.39 10.50 6.58
C PHE A 174 -17.65 11.23 6.11
N LEU A 175 -18.11 10.95 4.90
CA LEU A 175 -19.33 11.55 4.36
C LEU A 175 -20.58 11.06 5.09
N ARG A 176 -20.63 9.78 5.47
CA ARG A 176 -21.78 9.17 6.15
C ARG A 176 -22.01 9.72 7.56
N PHE A 177 -20.96 10.15 8.25
CA PHE A 177 -21.03 10.65 9.63
C PHE A 177 -20.98 12.17 9.76
N ARG A 178 -21.15 12.93 8.66
CA ARG A 178 -21.28 14.39 8.79
C ARG A 178 -22.58 14.73 9.53
N PRO A 179 -22.53 15.51 10.63
CA PRO A 179 -23.74 16.06 11.22
C PRO A 179 -24.51 16.80 10.13
N SER A 180 -25.80 16.50 9.97
CA SER A 180 -26.62 17.26 9.03
C SER A 180 -26.59 18.73 9.45
N LEU A 181 -26.14 19.61 8.56
CA LEU A 181 -26.11 21.07 8.79
C LEU A 181 -27.51 21.67 8.99
N GLN A 182 -28.56 20.85 8.96
CA GLN A 182 -29.96 21.23 9.16
C GLN A 182 -30.24 21.84 10.55
N ARG A 183 -29.34 21.71 11.54
CA ARG A 183 -29.51 22.32 12.87
C ARG A 183 -28.94 23.73 13.05
N LEU A 184 -28.32 24.34 12.03
CA LEU A 184 -27.76 25.70 12.12
C LEU A 184 -28.74 26.83 11.71
N ARG A 185 -30.03 26.55 11.52
CA ARG A 185 -31.07 27.56 11.26
C ARG A 185 -32.09 27.62 12.38
N LEU A 186 -31.68 27.99 13.59
CA LEU A 186 -32.58 28.44 14.66
C LEU A 186 -31.78 29.39 15.56
N GLY A 187 -31.77 30.67 15.18
CA GLY A 187 -31.14 31.79 15.86
C GLY A 187 -31.53 33.08 15.17
#